data_AF-A0A5E4XCM7-F1
#
_entry.id   AF-A0A5E4XCM7-F1
#
_cell.length_a   1.000
_cell.length_b   1.000
_cell.length_c   1.000
_cell.angle_alpha   90.00
_cell.angle_beta   90.00
_cell.angle_gamma   90.00
#
_symmetry.space_group_name_H-M   'P 1'
#
loop_
_entity.id
_entity.type
_entity.pdbx_description
1 polymer ?
#
loop_
_entity_poly.entity_id
_entity_poly.type
_entity_poly.pdbx_seq_one_letter_code
_entity_poly.pdbx_strand_id
1 'polypeptide(L)'
;MCSYFGDYEATRPTGDAALDELLAEVRKVTGKDWRIWWKEYEIRKPLRRPIKARCYSLIVETRAPEFQYINFYRDNSDWTINGSVSKELIYAYLYGLLTGVDSANQAKGDA
;
A
#
# COMPACT_ATOMS: atom_id res chain seq x y z
N MET A 1 -11.13 -12.88 -4.36
CA MET A 1 -10.05 -13.77 -3.87
C MET A 1 -9.80 -13.39 -2.41
N CYS A 2 -10.10 -14.28 -1.47
CA CYS A 2 -9.77 -14.10 -0.05
C CYS A 2 -8.36 -14.64 0.18
N SER A 3 -7.43 -13.77 0.55
CA SER A 3 -6.07 -14.14 0.90
C SER A 3 -5.95 -14.10 2.42
N TYR A 4 -5.48 -15.21 3.00
CA TYR A 4 -5.13 -15.28 4.42
C TYR A 4 -3.67 -14.83 4.57
N PHE A 5 -3.44 -13.73 5.27
CA PHE A 5 -2.11 -13.22 5.57
C PHE A 5 -1.73 -13.61 6.99
N GLY A 6 -0.50 -14.07 7.22
CA GLY A 6 0.01 -14.24 8.58
C GLY A 6 0.30 -12.89 9.23
N ASP A 7 0.08 -12.76 10.55
CA ASP A 7 0.27 -11.50 11.30
C ASP A 7 1.66 -10.85 11.12
N TYR A 8 2.68 -11.66 10.87
CA TYR A 8 4.06 -11.22 10.71
C TYR A 8 4.42 -10.75 9.29
N GLU A 9 3.64 -11.12 8.27
CA GLU A 9 3.97 -10.80 6.87
C GLU A 9 3.56 -9.37 6.52
N ALA A 10 2.48 -8.88 7.15
CA ALA A 10 1.94 -7.54 6.97
C ALA A 10 2.67 -6.46 7.79
N THR A 11 3.63 -6.84 8.64
CA THR A 11 4.40 -5.93 9.50
C THR A 11 5.84 -5.75 9.04
N ARG A 12 6.23 -6.38 7.92
CA ARG A 12 7.59 -6.27 7.39
C ARG A 12 7.80 -4.93 6.68
N PRO A 13 9.01 -4.36 6.75
CA PRO A 13 9.38 -3.22 5.92
C PRO A 13 9.16 -3.55 4.44
N THR A 14 8.66 -2.57 3.68
CA THR A 14 8.39 -2.75 2.25
C THR A 14 9.66 -2.76 1.40
N GLY A 15 10.78 -2.34 2.00
CA GLY A 15 12.04 -2.10 1.32
C GLY A 15 12.02 -0.81 0.50
N ASP A 16 11.08 0.09 0.82
CA ASP A 16 10.92 1.39 0.19
C ASP A 16 10.81 2.45 1.28
N ALA A 17 11.95 3.06 1.62
CA ALA A 17 12.08 3.94 2.79
C ALA A 17 11.03 5.07 2.80
N ALA A 18 10.79 5.72 1.66
CA ALA A 18 9.82 6.80 1.56
C ALA A 18 8.37 6.31 1.79
N LEU A 19 8.04 5.09 1.37
CA LEU A 19 6.73 4.51 1.60
C LEU A 19 6.57 4.05 3.06
N ASP A 20 7.62 3.46 3.63
CA ASP A 20 7.66 3.04 5.03
C ASP A 20 7.53 4.25 5.98
N GLU A 21 8.20 5.38 5.66
CA GLU A 21 8.07 6.65 6.39
C GLU A 21 6.66 7.22 6.31
N LEU A 22 6.07 7.27 5.11
CA LEU A 22 4.71 7.77 4.90
C LEU A 22 3.67 6.94 5.66
N LEU A 23 3.79 5.61 5.66
CA LEU A 23 2.91 4.74 6.45
C LEU A 23 3.03 4.99 7.95
N ALA A 24 4.25 5.20 8.45
CA ALA A 24 4.48 5.52 9.85
C ALA A 24 3.79 6.83 10.24
N GLU A 25 3.85 7.85 9.38
CA GLU A 25 3.15 9.11 9.56
C GLU A 25 1.62 8.94 9.55
N VAL A 26 1.08 8.23 8.56
CA VAL A 26 -0.35 7.92 8.47
C VAL A 26 -0.84 7.20 9.72
N ARG A 27 -0.10 6.21 10.21
CA ARG A 27 -0.43 5.51 11.46
C ARG A 27 -0.44 6.46 12.66
N LYS A 28 0.56 7.34 12.75
CA LYS A 28 0.67 8.33 13.85
C LYS A 28 -0.50 9.32 13.83
N VAL A 29 -0.87 9.84 12.66
CA VAL A 29 -1.91 10.88 12.52
C VAL A 29 -3.33 10.31 12.64
N THR A 30 -3.57 9.14 12.05
CA THR A 30 -4.94 8.59 11.94
C THR A 30 -5.26 7.59 13.04
N GLY A 31 -4.25 7.07 13.74
CA GLY A 31 -4.38 5.97 14.69
C GLY A 31 -4.74 4.62 14.04
N LYS A 32 -4.88 4.56 12.70
CA LYS A 32 -5.23 3.34 11.98
C LYS A 32 -3.98 2.55 11.61
N ASP A 33 -4.08 1.23 11.69
CA ASP A 33 -2.98 0.32 11.36
C ASP A 33 -2.96 -0.01 9.87
N TRP A 34 -2.43 0.93 9.08
CA TRP A 34 -2.17 0.72 7.65
C TRP A 34 -0.94 -0.15 7.49
N ARG A 35 -1.07 -1.22 6.70
CA ARG A 35 -0.02 -2.22 6.50
C ARG A 35 0.27 -2.38 5.02
N ILE A 36 1.51 -2.65 4.64
CA ILE A 36 1.82 -3.03 3.26
C ILE A 36 2.46 -4.40 3.27
N TRP A 37 1.88 -5.28 2.47
CA TRP A 37 2.45 -6.57 2.15
C TRP A 37 3.03 -6.54 0.74
N TRP A 38 4.00 -7.41 0.47
CA TRP A 38 4.50 -7.59 -0.89
C TRP A 38 4.83 -9.05 -1.18
N LYS A 39 4.75 -9.40 -2.45
CA LYS A 39 5.15 -10.70 -2.96
C LYS A 39 5.92 -10.55 -4.27
N GLU A 40 7.00 -11.30 -4.37
CA GLU A 40 7.77 -11.43 -5.59
C GLU A 40 7.21 -12.55 -6.46
N TYR A 41 7.17 -12.27 -7.76
CA TYR A 41 6.76 -13.20 -8.80
C TYR A 41 7.88 -13.24 -9.84
N GLU A 42 8.24 -14.44 -10.26
CA GLU A 42 9.11 -14.62 -11.43
C GLU A 42 8.23 -14.80 -12.67
N ILE A 43 8.30 -13.84 -13.57
CA ILE A 43 7.56 -13.85 -14.82
C ILE A 43 8.47 -14.43 -15.89
N ARG A 44 8.09 -15.61 -16.40
CA ARG A 44 8.78 -16.26 -17.53
C ARG A 44 7.97 -16.04 -18.81
N LYS A 45 8.55 -15.32 -19.77
CA LYS A 45 7.98 -15.19 -21.13
C LYS A 45 8.87 -15.98 -22.12
N PRO A 46 8.29 -16.69 -23.11
CA PRO A 46 9.08 -17.31 -24.16
C PRO A 46 10.00 -16.30 -24.83
N LEU A 47 11.27 -16.66 -25.06
CA LEU A 47 12.28 -15.83 -25.73
C LEU A 47 12.69 -14.54 -25.00
N ARG A 48 12.29 -14.34 -23.74
CA ARG A 48 12.74 -13.22 -22.91
C ARG A 48 13.36 -13.73 -21.61
N ARG A 49 14.29 -12.94 -21.05
CA ARG A 49 14.84 -13.23 -19.72
C ARG A 49 13.72 -13.17 -18.68
N PRO A 50 13.70 -14.09 -17.70
CA PRO A 50 12.78 -14.01 -16.58
C PRO A 50 12.88 -12.65 -15.90
N ILE A 51 11.74 -12.05 -15.59
CA ILE A 51 11.66 -10.79 -14.86
C ILE A 51 11.18 -11.10 -13.45
N LYS A 52 11.91 -10.63 -12.44
CA LYS A 52 11.41 -10.62 -11.07
C LYS A 52 10.59 -9.35 -10.88
N ALA A 53 9.29 -9.52 -10.63
CA ALA A 53 8.37 -8.42 -10.36
C ALA A 53 7.88 -8.52 -8.92
N ARG A 54 7.78 -7.38 -8.24
CA ARG A 54 7.23 -7.30 -6.88
C ARG A 54 5.86 -6.63 -6.94
N CYS A 55 4.84 -7.34 -6.46
CA CYS A 55 3.51 -6.81 -6.25
C CYS A 55 3.38 -6.39 -4.79
N TYR A 56 2.80 -5.22 -4.55
CA TYR A 56 2.51 -4.70 -3.22
C TYR A 56 1.00 -4.68 -2.99
N SER A 57 0.59 -4.85 -1.74
CA SER A 57 -0.79 -4.77 -1.30
C SER A 57 -0.85 -3.86 -0.08
N LEU A 58 -1.49 -2.70 -0.21
CA LEU A 58 -1.84 -1.84 0.92
C LEU A 58 -3.06 -2.44 1.61
N ILE A 59 -2.90 -2.88 2.84
CA ILE A 59 -3.92 -3.51 3.67
C ILE A 59 -4.41 -2.48 4.69
N VAL A 60 -5.72 -2.30 4.73
CA VAL A 60 -6.42 -1.37 5.61
C VAL A 60 -7.39 -2.16 6.45
N GLU A 61 -7.26 -2.06 7.77
CA GLU A 61 -8.26 -2.60 8.67
C GLU A 61 -9.53 -1.74 8.57
N THR A 62 -10.64 -2.35 8.16
CA THR A 62 -11.93 -1.66 8.07
C THR A 62 -12.81 -1.98 9.26
N ARG A 63 -12.96 -3.27 9.58
CA ARG A 63 -13.73 -3.75 10.72
C ARG A 63 -13.28 -5.18 11.02
N ALA A 64 -12.58 -5.41 12.13
CA ALA A 64 -12.09 -6.75 12.46
C ALA A 64 -13.18 -7.83 12.30
N PRO A 65 -12.92 -8.95 11.59
CA PRO A 65 -11.64 -9.38 10.98
C PRO A 65 -11.49 -9.01 9.48
N GLU A 66 -12.26 -8.04 8.98
CA GLU A 66 -12.27 -7.62 7.58
C GLU A 66 -11.18 -6.58 7.29
N PHE A 67 -10.41 -6.87 6.24
CA PHE A 67 -9.40 -5.98 5.68
C PHE A 67 -9.74 -5.67 4.23
N GLN A 68 -9.56 -4.41 3.83
CA GLN A 68 -9.51 -4.04 2.43
C GLN A 68 -8.06 -4.04 1.97
N TYR A 69 -7.81 -4.51 0.75
CA TYR A 69 -6.49 -4.42 0.15
C TYR A 69 -6.52 -3.72 -1.20
N ILE A 70 -5.52 -2.87 -1.44
CA ILE A 70 -5.28 -2.22 -2.73
C ILE A 70 -3.95 -2.75 -3.26
N ASN A 71 -4.01 -3.48 -4.36
CA ASN A 71 -2.80 -3.99 -5.02
C ASN A 71 -2.19 -2.91 -5.91
N PHE A 72 -0.87 -2.76 -5.86
CA PHE A 72 -0.12 -1.81 -6.68
C PHE A 72 1.28 -2.35 -7.02
N TYR A 73 1.90 -1.76 -8.04
CA TYR A 73 3.23 -2.14 -8.50
C TYR A 73 4.20 -0.95 -8.40
N ARG A 74 5.49 -1.24 -8.18
CA ARG A 74 6.53 -0.22 -8.07
C ARG A 74 6.97 0.34 -9.42
N ASP A 75 7.01 -0.51 -10.46
CA ASP A 75 7.85 -0.22 -11.63
C ASP A 75 7.09 -0.07 -12.96
N ASN A 76 5.74 0.02 -12.96
CA ASN A 76 4.90 0.13 -14.17
C ASN A 76 5.26 -0.82 -15.33
N SER A 77 6.00 -1.91 -15.04
CA SER A 77 6.61 -2.74 -16.08
C SER A 77 5.56 -3.69 -16.66
N ASP A 78 5.07 -3.40 -17.88
CA ASP A 78 4.52 -4.24 -18.97
C ASP A 78 3.73 -5.55 -18.67
N TRP A 79 3.41 -5.85 -17.42
CA TRP A 79 2.76 -7.07 -16.98
C TRP A 79 1.93 -6.77 -15.74
N THR A 80 0.87 -5.99 -15.94
CA THR A 80 -0.13 -5.75 -14.91
C THR A 80 -1.46 -6.30 -15.38
N ILE A 81 -2.03 -7.26 -14.65
CA ILE A 81 -3.43 -7.68 -14.83
C ILE A 81 -4.38 -6.55 -14.38
N ASN A 82 -3.89 -5.60 -13.57
CA ASN A 82 -4.53 -4.34 -13.18
C ASN A 82 -3.52 -3.20 -13.31
N GLY A 83 -3.43 -2.59 -14.49
CA GLY A 83 -2.52 -1.46 -14.76
C GLY A 83 -3.00 -0.11 -14.21
N SER A 84 -4.10 -0.12 -13.47
CA SER A 84 -4.81 1.06 -13.00
C SER A 84 -4.30 1.61 -11.66
N VAL A 85 -3.41 0.92 -10.96
CA VAL A 85 -2.87 1.38 -9.66
C VAL A 85 -1.34 1.28 -9.65
N SER A 86 -0.68 2.44 -9.65
CA SER A 86 0.78 2.58 -9.53
C SER A 86 1.17 2.98 -8.10
N LYS A 87 2.47 2.87 -7.78
CA LYS A 87 3.03 3.36 -6.53
C LYS A 87 2.69 4.83 -6.28
N GLU A 88 2.76 5.67 -7.30
CA GLU A 88 2.49 7.12 -7.20
C GLU A 88 1.04 7.40 -6.80
N LEU A 89 0.08 6.59 -7.30
CA LEU A 89 -1.32 6.71 -6.90
C LEU A 89 -1.54 6.36 -5.42
N ILE A 90 -0.79 5.39 -4.89
CA ILE A 90 -0.82 5.08 -3.45
C ILE A 90 -0.24 6.22 -2.63
N TYR A 91 0.87 6.81 -3.07
CA TYR A 91 1.43 7.99 -2.41
C TYR A 91 0.41 9.13 -2.38
N ALA A 92 -0.18 9.46 -3.53
CA ALA A 92 -1.20 10.51 -3.62
C ALA A 92 -2.41 10.22 -2.71
N TYR A 93 -2.86 8.97 -2.65
CA TYR A 93 -3.95 8.56 -1.77
C TYR A 93 -3.62 8.75 -0.29
N LEU A 94 -2.43 8.31 0.15
CA LEU A 94 -1.98 8.44 1.55
C LEU A 94 -1.76 9.91 1.94
N TYR A 95 -1.16 10.71 1.06
CA TYR A 95 -1.02 12.16 1.30
C TYR A 95 -2.36 12.86 1.37
N GLY A 96 -3.29 12.58 0.45
CA GLY A 96 -4.64 13.15 0.50
C GLY A 96 -5.38 12.80 1.80
N LEU A 97 -5.14 11.62 2.34
CA LEU A 97 -5.69 11.21 3.63
C LEU A 97 -5.11 12.01 4.80
N LEU A 98 -3.79 12.23 4.83
CA LEU A 98 -3.15 13.10 5.83
C LEU A 98 -3.71 14.53 5.77
N THR A 99 -3.75 15.14 4.58
CA THR A 99 -4.24 16.51 4.42
C THR A 99 -5.71 16.67 4.82
N GLY A 100 -6.54 15.65 4.56
CA GLY A 100 -7.93 15.65 4.96
C GLY A 100 -8.11 15.61 6.49
N VAL A 101 -7.27 14.86 7.21
CA VAL A 101 -7.28 14.82 8.67
C VAL A 101 -6.83 16.15 9.27
N ASP A 102 -5.76 16.74 8.75
CA ASP A 102 -5.27 18.04 9.19
C ASP A 102 -6.33 19.13 9.04
N SER A 103 -7.01 19.15 7.88
CA SER A 103 -8.10 20.10 7.62
C SER A 103 -9.27 19.92 8.60
N ALA A 104 -9.63 18.67 8.91
CA ALA A 104 -10.70 18.38 9.88
C ALA A 104 -10.31 18.76 11.32
N ASN A 105 -9.03 18.63 11.67
CA ASN A 105 -8.53 19.03 12.98
C ASN A 105 -8.50 20.56 13.14
N GLN A 106 -8.10 21.30 12.09
CA GLN A 106 -8.17 22.77 12.08
C GLN A 106 -9.61 23.25 12.23
N ALA A 107 -10.55 22.68 11.47
CA ALA A 107 -11.96 23.03 11.55
C ALA A 107 -12.61 22.77 12.93
N LYS A 108 -12.05 21.84 13.73
CA LYS A 108 -12.50 21.58 15.11
C LYS A 108 -11.82 22.48 16.16
N GLY A 109 -10.67 23.05 15.84
CA GLY A 109 -9.97 24.00 16.72
C GLY A 109 -10.52 25.42 16.62
N ASP A 110 -11.15 25.75 15.49
CA ASP A 110 -11.76 27.05 15.21
C ASP A 110 -13.25 27.14 15.61
N ALA A 111 -13.81 26.10 16.24
CA ALA A 111 -15.19 26.00 16.71
C ALA A 111 -15.27 26.00 18.24
#